data_AF-A0A5P8AM94-F1
#
_entry.id   AF-A0A5P8AM94-F1
#
_cell.length_a   1.000
_cell.length_b   1.000
_cell.length_c   1.000
_cell.angle_alpha   90.00
_cell.angle_beta   90.00
_cell.angle_gamma   90.00
#
_symmetry.space_group_name_H-M   'P 1'
#
loop_
_entity.id
_entity.type
_entity.pdbx_description
1 polymer ?
#
loop_
_entity_poly.entity_id
_entity_poly.type
_entity_poly.pdbx_seq_one_letter_code
_entity_poly.pdbx_strand_id
1 'polypeptide(L)' 'RGEETDLDKNLVEALADPMVHLVRNSVDHGIEMPDAREKKSKSRVGTVTLAASQEGNHILLTIEDDG' A
#
# COMPACT_ATOMS: atom_id res chain seq x y z
N ARG A 1 27.73 1.82 15.78
CA ARG A 1 27.19 1.94 17.16
C ARG A 1 25.95 2.82 17.05
N GLY A 2 24.77 2.20 17.15
CA GLY A 2 23.43 2.82 17.06
C GLY A 2 23.10 3.29 15.64
N GLU A 3 21.99 2.96 14.99
CA GLU A 3 20.73 2.38 15.44
C GLU A 3 20.25 1.49 14.28
N GLU A 4 20.26 0.18 14.47
CA GLU A 4 19.17 -0.61 13.89
C GLU A 4 17.94 -0.01 14.55
N THR A 5 17.18 0.80 13.81
CA THR A 5 15.88 1.26 14.25
C THR A 5 15.04 0.01 14.43
N ASP A 6 15.04 -0.54 15.64
CA ASP A 6 14.06 -1.50 16.12
C ASP A 6 12.73 -0.76 16.06
N LEU A 7 12.12 -0.77 14.88
CA LEU A 7 10.69 -0.57 14.74
C LEU A 7 10.08 -1.61 15.67
N ASP A 8 9.63 -1.15 16.85
CA ASP A 8 9.08 -1.96 17.91
C ASP A 8 8.22 -3.07 17.31
N LYS A 9 8.56 -4.33 17.53
CA LYS A 9 7.83 -5.47 16.94
C LYS A 9 6.32 -5.35 17.12
N ASN A 10 5.91 -4.83 18.28
CA ASN A 10 4.52 -4.55 18.62
C ASN A 10 3.89 -3.48 17.72
N LEU A 11 4.65 -2.46 17.32
CA LEU A 11 4.22 -1.43 16.37
C LEU A 11 4.06 -2.02 14.96
N VAL A 12 5.00 -2.86 14.52
CA VAL A 12 4.90 -3.54 13.22
C VAL A 12 3.68 -4.46 13.17
N GLU A 13 3.44 -5.24 14.22
CA GLU A 13 2.27 -6.11 14.33
C GLU A 13 0.96 -5.31 14.37
N ALA A 14 0.93 -4.20 15.11
CA ALA A 14 -0.24 -3.32 15.16
C ALA A 14 -0.52 -2.60 13.83
N LEU A 15 0.51 -2.36 13.01
CA LEU A 15 0.38 -1.74 11.69
C LEU A 15 0.03 -2.75 10.59
N ALA A 16 0.35 -4.03 10.77
CA ALA A 16 0.09 -5.07 9.77
C ALA A 16 -1.40 -5.17 9.41
N ASP A 17 -2.29 -5.21 10.41
CA ASP A 17 -3.74 -5.29 10.20
C ASP A 17 -4.29 -4.07 9.44
N PRO A 18 -4.00 -2.82 9.85
CA PRO A 18 -4.35 -1.62 9.08
C PRO A 18 -3.79 -1.63 7.66
N MET A 19 -2.54 -2.06 7.45
CA MET A 19 -1.93 -2.12 6.11
C MET A 19 -2.71 -3.07 5.19
N VAL A 20 -3.09 -4.25 5.70
CA VAL A 20 -3.92 -5.22 4.97
C VAL A 20 -5.27 -4.61 4.60
N HIS A 21 -5.91 -3.89 5.53
CA HIS A 21 -7.17 -3.21 5.25
C HIS A 21 -7.02 -2.15 4.16
N LEU A 22 -5.95 -1.36 4.18
CA LEU A 22 -5.73 -0.32 3.16
C LEU A 22 -5.47 -0.91 1.77
N VAL A 23 -4.66 -1.97 1.68
CA VAL A 23 -4.44 -2.71 0.43
C VAL A 23 -5.75 -3.32 -0.06
N ARG A 24 -6.53 -3.93 0.84
CA ARG A 24 -7.83 -4.49 0.50
C ARG A 24 -8.79 -3.43 -0.03
N ASN A 25 -8.86 -2.26 0.60
CA ASN A 25 -9.69 -1.15 0.11
C ASN A 25 -9.28 -0.70 -1.29
N SER A 26 -7.97 -0.66 -1.56
CA SER A 26 -7.43 -0.30 -2.89
C SER A 26 -7.82 -1.34 -3.95
N VAL A 27 -7.85 -2.62 -3.59
CA VAL A 27 -8.28 -3.70 -4.50
C VAL A 27 -9.80 -3.76 -4.67
N ASP A 28 -10.55 -3.66 -3.58
CA ASP A 28 -12.02 -3.81 -3.58
C ASP A 28 -12.72 -2.59 -4.17
N HIS A 29 -12.13 -1.40 -4.05
CA HIS A 29 -12.74 -0.13 -4.46
C HIS A 29 -11.90 0.71 -5.42
N GLY A 30 -10.56 0.60 -5.39
CA GLY A 30 -9.68 1.34 -6.31
C GLY A 30 -9.64 0.70 -7.70
N ILE A 31 -9.36 -0.60 -7.78
CA ILE A 31 -9.20 -1.31 -9.06
C ILE A 31 -10.53 -1.73 -9.66
N GLU A 32 -10.81 -1.32 -10.90
CA GLU A 32 -12.02 -1.77 -11.59
C GLU A 32 -11.86 -3.18 -12.18
N MET A 33 -12.99 -3.81 -12.51
CA MET A 33 -12.99 -5.13 -13.14
C MET A 33 -12.22 -5.12 -14.48
N PRO A 34 -11.56 -6.25 -14.84
CA PRO A 34 -10.72 -6.36 -16.04
C PRO A 34 -11.35 -5.80 -17.32
N ASP A 35 -12.63 -6.12 -17.55
CA ASP A 35 -13.34 -5.71 -18.75
C ASP A 35 -13.68 -4.21 -18.76
N ALA A 36 -13.82 -3.57 -17.59
CA ALA A 36 -14.01 -2.12 -17.47
C ALA A 36 -12.69 -1.37 -17.73
N ARG A 37 -11.57 -1.93 -17.30
CA ARG A 37 -10.22 -1.39 -17.52
C ARG A 37 -9.83 -1.41 -19.00
N GLU A 38 -10.06 -2.53 -19.68
CA GLU A 38 -9.79 -2.64 -21.12
C GLU A 38 -10.63 -1.63 -21.94
N LYS A 39 -11.89 -1.38 -21.54
CA LYS A 39 -12.73 -0.35 -22.16
C LYS A 39 -12.19 1.06 -21.97
N LYS A 40 -11.48 1.31 -20.87
CA LYS A 40 -10.77 2.58 -20.59
C LYS A 40 -9.34 2.61 -21.15
N SER A 41 -8.96 1.63 -21.98
CA SER A 41 -7.60 1.49 -22.52
C SER A 41 -6.50 1.35 -21.44
N LYS A 42 -6.85 0.82 -20.26
CA LYS A 42 -5.92 0.46 -19.19
C LYS A 42 -5.50 -1.02 -19.32
N SER A 43 -4.42 -1.39 -18.63
CA SER A 43 -4.01 -2.79 -18.48
C SER A 43 -5.12 -3.61 -17.81
N ARG A 44 -5.34 -4.83 -18.31
CA ARG A 44 -6.28 -5.80 -17.74
C ARG A 44 -5.94 -6.13 -16.28
N VAL A 45 -4.65 -6.13 -15.96
CA VAL A 45 -4.14 -6.30 -14.59
C VAL A 45 -4.02 -4.92 -13.95
N GLY A 46 -4.66 -4.72 -12.81
CA GLY A 46 -4.50 -3.54 -11.97
C GLY A 46 -3.25 -3.65 -11.09
N THR A 47 -2.68 -2.50 -10.75
CA THR A 47 -1.44 -2.40 -9.97
C THR A 47 -1.74 -1.61 -8.71
N VAL A 48 -1.39 -2.18 -7.56
CA VAL A 48 -1.38 -1.48 -6.27
C VAL A 48 0.05 -1.46 -5.76
N THR A 49 0.56 -0.28 -5.47
CA THR A 49 1.92 -0.03 -5.00
C THR A 49 1.89 0.43 -3.55
N LEU A 50 2.52 -0.34 -2.67
CA LEU A 50 2.77 0.04 -1.28
C LEU A 50 4.25 0.45 -1.14
N ALA A 51 4.48 1.68 -0.70
CA ALA A 51 5.81 2.23 -0.46
C ALA A 51 5.92 2.78 0.96
N ALA A 52 7.13 2.69 1.52
CA ALA A 52 7.48 3.30 2.79
C ALA A 52 8.75 4.14 2.59
N SER A 53 8.75 5.38 3.03
CA SER A 53 9.93 6.24 3.03
C SER A 53 10.12 6.90 4.39
N GLN A 54 11.37 7.09 4.79
CA GLN A 54 11.68 7.78 6.04
C GLN A 54 11.86 9.27 5.76
N GLU A 55 11.02 10.10 6.38
CA GLU A 55 11.07 11.56 6.30
C GLU A 55 11.41 12.11 7.70
N GLY A 56 12.71 12.26 7.95
CA GLY A 56 13.24 12.62 9.27
C GLY A 56 12.92 11.56 10.32
N ASN A 57 12.09 11.93 11.30
CA ASN A 57 11.65 11.05 12.39
C ASN A 57 10.30 10.36 12.11
N HIS A 58 9.71 10.57 10.92
CA HIS A 58 8.45 9.95 10.54
C HIS A 58 8.67 8.92 9.43
N ILE A 59 7.85 7.88 9.42
CA ILE A 59 7.74 6.96 8.29
C ILE A 59 6.50 7.37 7.51
N LEU A 60 6.72 7.79 6.27
CA LEU A 60 5.65 8.03 5.32
C LEU A 60 5.29 6.71 4.64
N LEU A 61 4.06 6.28 4.81
CA LEU A 61 3.49 5.12 4.12
C LEU A 61 2.59 5.62 3.00
N THR A 62 2.85 5.17 1.77
CA THR A 62 2.07 5.52 0.59
C THR A 62 1.48 4.27 -0.03
N ILE A 63 0.18 4.30 -0.31
CA ILE A 63 -0.52 3.27 -1.06
C ILE A 63 -1.13 3.95 -2.28
N GLU A 64 -0.75 3.50 -3.47
CA GLU A 64 -1.23 4.02 -4.75
C GLU A 64 -1.82 2.88 -5.56
N ASP A 65 -2.98 3.10 -6.17
CA ASP A 65 -3.60 2.18 -7.11
C ASP A 65 -3.79 2.84 -8.49
N ASP A 66 -3.81 2.03 -9.55
CA ASP A 66 -3.99 2.50 -10.93
C ASP A 66 -5.45 2.37 -11.42
N GLY A 67 -6.39 2.37 -10.46
CA GLY A 67 -7.84 2.43 -10.64
C GLY A 67 -8.35 3.61 -11.45
#